data_AF-A0A1X9M890-F1
#
_entry.id   AF-A0A1X9M890-F1
#
_cell.length_a   1.000
_cell.length_b   1.000
_cell.length_c   1.000
_cell.angle_alpha   90.00
_cell.angle_beta   90.00
_cell.angle_gamma   90.00
#
_symmetry.space_group_name_H-M   'P 1'
#
loop_
_entity.id
_entity.type
_entity.pdbx_description
1 polymer ?
#
loop_
_entity_poly.entity_id
_entity_poly.type
_entity_poly.pdbx_seq_one_letter_code
_entity_poly.pdbx_strand_id
1 'polypeptide(L)'
;MFTEEKLAAVLVAEKPKYEVTPIVKLNKAYFDISVKVKAGINELHTDLTEKELTQMAQEKIEEQIRKTYQTAFKEGIDIYNLGESLYRKHPHQWKSIATGKQQLVLNQDSLRHVKVEVNIVYPGRYKLHEHGESTS
;
A
#
# COMPACT_ATOMS: atom_id res chain seq x y z
N MET A 1 -20.73 -9.03 -20.17
CA MET A 1 -21.45 -8.32 -19.09
C MET A 1 -20.48 -7.32 -18.50
N PHE A 2 -20.73 -6.02 -18.66
CA PHE A 2 -19.97 -4.98 -17.98
C PHE A 2 -20.57 -4.86 -16.58
N THR A 3 -19.86 -5.28 -15.55
CA THR A 3 -20.24 -4.94 -14.18
C THR A 3 -19.97 -3.45 -14.01
N GLU A 4 -21.03 -2.65 -13.86
CA GLU A 4 -20.86 -1.24 -13.49
C GLU A 4 -20.05 -1.18 -12.19
N GLU A 5 -19.00 -0.37 -12.19
CA GLU A 5 -18.17 -0.14 -11.01
C GLU A 5 -18.98 0.69 -10.02
N LYS A 6 -19.80 0.01 -9.21
CA LYS A 6 -20.68 0.64 -8.23
C LYS A 6 -19.84 1.15 -7.07
N LEU A 7 -19.92 2.44 -6.78
CA LEU A 7 -19.31 3.04 -5.60
C LEU A 7 -19.86 2.37 -4.33
N ALA A 8 -18.99 1.71 -3.56
CA ALA A 8 -19.39 1.00 -2.35
C ALA A 8 -19.35 1.91 -1.10
N ALA A 9 -18.27 2.69 -0.95
CA ALA A 9 -18.06 3.59 0.18
C ALA A 9 -17.03 4.68 -0.17
N VAL A 10 -17.07 5.79 0.56
CA VAL A 10 -16.03 6.83 0.57
C VAL A 10 -15.37 6.85 1.94
N LEU A 11 -14.06 6.63 1.98
CA LEU A 11 -13.26 6.63 3.20
C LEU A 11 -12.32 7.83 3.22
N VAL A 12 -12.18 8.46 4.38
CA VAL A 12 -11.17 9.49 4.64
C VAL A 12 -10.02 8.86 5.39
N ALA A 13 -8.88 8.72 4.72
CA ALA A 13 -7.65 8.20 5.32
C ALA A 13 -6.91 9.29 6.09
N GLU A 14 -6.50 8.97 7.31
CA GLU A 14 -5.77 9.88 8.20
C GLU A 14 -4.43 9.28 8.64
N LYS A 15 -3.41 10.15 8.66
CA LYS A 15 -2.09 9.89 9.25
C LYS A 15 -1.51 8.51 8.89
N PRO A 16 -1.36 8.19 7.59
CA PRO A 16 -0.75 6.93 7.18
C PRO A 16 0.65 6.83 7.77
N LYS A 17 0.94 5.69 8.40
CA LYS A 17 2.27 5.33 8.85
C LYS A 17 2.82 4.28 7.91
N TYR A 18 4.11 4.35 7.60
CA TYR A 18 4.73 3.37 6.74
C TYR A 18 6.11 2.97 7.25
N GLU A 19 6.52 1.78 6.85
CA GLU A 19 7.87 1.26 7.05
C GLU A 19 8.36 0.64 5.74
N VAL A 20 9.62 0.88 5.41
CA VAL A 20 10.30 0.31 4.24
C VAL A 20 11.47 -0.55 4.70
N THR A 21 11.44 -1.82 4.31
CA THR A 21 12.53 -2.76 4.52
C THR A 21 13.20 -3.09 3.19
N PRO A 22 14.42 -2.61 2.94
CA PRO A 22 15.21 -3.00 1.78
C PRO A 22 15.83 -4.39 1.99
N ILE A 23 15.87 -5.18 0.92
CA ILE A 23 16.50 -6.49 0.85
C ILE A 23 17.30 -6.56 -0.45
N VAL A 24 18.54 -7.01 -0.40
CA VAL A 24 19.35 -7.25 -1.60
C VAL A 24 19.46 -8.75 -1.85
N LYS A 25 19.09 -9.20 -3.06
CA LYS A 25 19.29 -10.58 -3.52
C LYS A 25 19.89 -10.56 -4.93
N LEU A 26 20.95 -11.32 -5.15
CA LEU A 26 21.62 -11.45 -6.45
C LEU A 26 21.92 -10.08 -7.11
N ASN A 27 22.44 -9.14 -6.31
CA ASN A 27 22.75 -7.75 -6.71
C ASN A 27 21.54 -6.96 -7.26
N LYS A 28 20.32 -7.32 -6.87
CA LYS A 28 19.09 -6.56 -7.12
C LYS A 28 18.47 -6.12 -5.80
N ALA A 29 17.98 -4.89 -5.75
CA ALA A 29 17.28 -4.34 -4.60
C ALA A 29 15.78 -4.67 -4.67
N TYR A 30 15.25 -5.12 -3.53
CA TYR A 30 13.84 -5.39 -3.28
C TYR A 30 13.41 -4.63 -2.03
N PHE A 31 12.14 -4.25 -1.97
CA PHE A 31 11.58 -3.45 -0.89
C PHE A 31 10.25 -4.06 -0.46
N ASP A 32 10.16 -4.33 0.84
CA ASP A 32 8.92 -4.68 1.50
C ASP A 32 8.39 -3.42 2.18
N ILE A 33 7.15 -3.04 1.86
CA ILE A 33 6.46 -1.88 2.42
C ILE A 33 5.33 -2.35 3.31
N SER A 34 5.29 -1.86 4.54
CA SER A 34 4.15 -1.99 5.44
C SER A 34 3.51 -0.62 5.60
N VAL A 35 2.20 -0.53 5.35
CA VAL A 35 1.41 0.70 5.47
C VAL A 35 0.29 0.46 6.46
N LYS A 36 0.17 1.33 7.46
CA LYS A 36 -0.93 1.35 8.41
C LYS A 36 -1.71 2.63 8.26
N VAL A 37 -3.00 2.53 8.01
CA VAL A 37 -3.87 3.67 7.75
C VAL A 37 -5.05 3.63 8.71
N LYS A 38 -5.36 4.78 9.33
CA LYS A 38 -6.63 4.97 10.01
C LYS A 38 -7.61 5.57 9.01
N ALA A 39 -8.83 5.08 8.97
CA ALA A 39 -9.86 5.59 8.06
C ALA A 39 -11.18 5.85 8.79
N GLY A 40 -11.83 6.95 8.44
CA GLY A 40 -13.22 7.23 8.79
C GLY A 40 -14.15 6.99 7.60
N ILE A 41 -15.38 6.57 7.85
CA ILE A 41 -16.41 6.40 6.81
C ILE A 41 -17.09 7.75 6.58
N ASN A 42 -16.98 8.28 5.36
CA ASN A 42 -17.69 9.48 4.92
C ASN A 42 -19.06 9.12 4.30
N GLU A 43 -19.07 8.11 3.44
CA GLU A 43 -20.28 7.62 2.76
C GLU A 43 -20.28 6.10 2.67
N LEU A 44 -21.47 5.50 2.77
CA LEU A 44 -21.70 4.07 2.60
C LEU A 44 -22.91 3.87 1.68
N HIS A 45 -22.69 3.23 0.53
CA HIS A 45 -23.67 3.12 -0.57
C HIS A 45 -24.19 1.69 -0.77
N THR A 46 -23.63 0.73 -0.03
CA THR A 46 -24.00 -0.69 -0.07
C THR A 46 -23.90 -1.26 1.35
N ASP A 47 -24.74 -2.24 1.66
CA ASP A 47 -24.68 -2.97 2.92
C ASP A 47 -23.41 -3.82 2.96
N LEU A 48 -22.47 -3.46 3.82
CA LEU A 48 -21.16 -4.08 3.96
C LEU A 48 -20.82 -4.22 5.44
N THR A 49 -20.22 -5.36 5.79
CA THR A 49 -19.59 -5.53 7.10
C THR A 49 -18.31 -4.70 7.19
N GLU A 50 -17.88 -4.38 8.41
CA GLU A 50 -16.59 -3.70 8.65
C GLU A 50 -15.42 -4.49 8.05
N LYS A 51 -15.48 -5.82 8.13
CA LYS A 51 -14.45 -6.71 7.59
C LYS A 51 -14.33 -6.61 6.08
N GLU A 52 -15.46 -6.63 5.36
CA GLU A 52 -15.49 -6.49 3.90
C GLU A 52 -14.98 -5.12 3.49
N LEU A 53 -15.46 -4.05 4.13
CA LEU A 53 -15.01 -2.69 3.85
C LEU A 53 -13.51 -2.50 4.12
N THR A 54 -13.01 -3.07 5.21
CA THR A 54 -11.58 -3.06 5.56
C THR A 54 -10.76 -3.80 4.51
N GLN A 55 -11.21 -4.98 4.08
CA GLN A 55 -10.52 -5.75 3.05
C GLN A 55 -10.47 -5.00 1.71
N MET A 56 -11.61 -4.47 1.26
CA MET A 56 -11.69 -3.66 0.04
C MET A 56 -10.76 -2.45 0.09
N ALA A 57 -10.70 -1.76 1.23
CA ALA A 57 -9.82 -0.60 1.41
C ALA A 57 -8.34 -1.00 1.36
N GLN A 58 -7.95 -2.10 2.00
CA GLN A 58 -6.58 -2.62 1.96
C GLN A 58 -6.16 -2.96 0.54
N GLU A 59 -6.99 -3.71 -0.19
CA GLU A 59 -6.74 -4.10 -1.58
C GLU A 59 -6.64 -2.87 -2.48
N LYS A 60 -7.54 -1.89 -2.31
CA LYS A 60 -7.54 -0.68 -3.15
C LYS A 60 -6.30 0.18 -2.93
N ILE A 61 -5.87 0.36 -1.69
CA ILE A 61 -4.66 1.11 -1.37
C ILE A 61 -3.42 0.37 -1.89
N GLU A 62 -3.34 -0.95 -1.73
CA GLU A 62 -2.23 -1.75 -2.29
C GLU A 62 -2.17 -1.61 -3.82
N GLU A 63 -3.30 -1.74 -4.50
CA GLU A 63 -3.40 -1.56 -5.96
C GLU A 63 -2.88 -0.18 -6.38
N GLN A 64 -3.31 0.88 -5.71
CA GLN A 64 -2.90 2.26 -5.99
C GLN A 64 -1.39 2.47 -5.76
N ILE A 65 -0.83 1.90 -4.70
CA ILE A 65 0.62 1.97 -4.41
C ILE A 65 1.39 1.29 -5.55
N ARG A 66 0.99 0.07 -5.93
CA ARG A 66 1.67 -0.70 -6.99
C ARG A 66 1.56 -0.02 -8.35
N LYS A 67 0.38 0.50 -8.70
CA LYS A 67 0.15 1.21 -9.97
C LYS A 67 0.97 2.50 -10.06
N THR A 68 1.03 3.27 -8.97
CA THR A 68 1.84 4.49 -8.89
C THR A 68 3.32 4.16 -9.03
N TYR A 69 3.79 3.12 -8.32
CA TYR A 69 5.16 2.62 -8.46
C TYR A 69 5.50 2.25 -9.91
N GLN A 70 4.68 1.41 -10.55
CA GLN A 70 4.91 0.96 -11.91
C GLN A 70 4.93 2.11 -12.92
N THR A 71 4.05 3.10 -12.72
CA THR A 71 3.97 4.29 -13.59
C THR A 71 5.24 5.13 -13.44
N ALA A 72 5.65 5.46 -12.22
CA ALA A 72 6.87 6.23 -11.97
C ALA A 72 8.14 5.49 -12.41
N PHE A 73 8.20 4.16 -12.20
CA PHE A 73 9.33 3.34 -12.62
C PHE A 73 9.57 3.38 -14.12
N LYS A 74 8.51 3.36 -14.94
CA LYS A 74 8.61 3.49 -16.41
C LYS A 74 9.24 4.81 -16.84
N GLU A 75 9.04 5.87 -16.06
CA GLU A 75 9.64 7.19 -16.27
C GLU A 75 11.03 7.33 -15.59
N GLY A 76 11.55 6.27 -14.96
CA GLY A 76 12.83 6.29 -14.26
C GLY A 76 12.82 7.06 -12.93
N ILE A 77 11.66 7.18 -12.28
CA ILE A 77 11.44 7.97 -11.07
C ILE A 77 11.28 7.07 -9.84
N ASP A 78 12.05 7.33 -8.78
CA ASP A 78 11.87 6.73 -7.45
C ASP A 78 10.85 7.53 -6.62
N ILE A 79 9.56 7.38 -6.96
CA ILE A 79 8.47 8.17 -6.37
C ILE A 79 8.30 8.00 -4.85
N TYR A 80 8.73 6.87 -4.30
CA TYR A 80 8.63 6.55 -2.88
C TYR A 80 9.96 6.67 -2.12
N ASN A 81 11.00 7.18 -2.79
CA ASN A 81 12.35 7.32 -2.24
C ASN A 81 12.90 6.01 -1.64
N LEU A 82 12.60 4.87 -2.26
CA LEU A 82 13.00 3.55 -1.80
C LEU A 82 14.53 3.40 -1.82
N GLY A 83 15.19 3.97 -2.82
CA GLY A 83 16.64 3.96 -2.94
C GLY A 83 17.35 4.60 -1.75
N GLU A 84 16.78 5.67 -1.17
CA GLU A 84 17.31 6.29 0.04
C GLU A 84 17.27 5.32 1.23
N SER A 85 16.20 4.52 1.37
CA SER A 85 16.12 3.51 2.43
C SER A 85 17.23 2.45 2.32
N LEU A 86 17.57 2.04 1.09
CA LEU A 86 18.68 1.13 0.82
C LEU A 86 20.03 1.79 1.10
N TYR A 87 20.22 3.05 0.69
CA TYR A 87 21.44 3.79 0.98
C TYR A 87 21.72 3.90 2.48
N ARG A 88 20.68 4.23 3.27
CA ARG A 88 20.79 4.36 4.73
C ARG A 88 21.11 3.05 5.44
N LYS A 89 20.52 1.92 5.01
CA LYS A 89 20.72 0.62 5.67
C LYS A 89 21.91 -0.17 5.11
N HIS A 90 22.20 -0.06 3.82
CA HIS A 90 23.20 -0.86 3.10
C HIS A 90 23.98 -0.03 2.05
N PRO A 91 24.79 0.96 2.46
CA PRO A 91 25.43 1.91 1.53
C PRO A 91 26.36 1.26 0.51
N HIS A 92 27.09 0.20 0.90
CA HIS A 92 27.96 -0.54 -0.03
C HIS A 92 27.18 -1.25 -1.13
N GLN A 93 26.04 -1.87 -0.79
CA GLN A 93 25.18 -2.54 -1.76
C GLN A 93 24.43 -1.53 -2.63
N TRP A 94 24.01 -0.39 -2.05
CA TRP A 94 23.46 0.70 -2.84
C TRP A 94 24.45 1.13 -3.92
N LYS A 95 25.73 1.35 -3.56
CA LYS A 95 26.78 1.77 -4.51
C LYS A 95 27.07 0.71 -5.59
N SER A 96 26.95 -0.58 -5.28
CA SER A 96 27.15 -1.65 -6.28
C SER A 96 25.98 -1.79 -7.25
N ILE A 97 24.78 -1.38 -6.87
CA ILE A 97 23.56 -1.48 -7.67
C ILE A 97 23.32 -0.19 -8.47
N ALA A 98 23.54 0.98 -7.86
CA ALA A 98 23.34 2.31 -8.43
C ALA A 98 24.39 2.61 -9.53
N THR A 99 24.27 1.90 -10.64
CA THR A 99 25.18 1.97 -11.78
C THR A 99 24.51 2.72 -12.94
N GLY A 100 25.31 3.44 -13.73
CA GLY A 100 24.80 4.24 -14.87
C GLY A 100 24.39 5.67 -14.52
N LYS A 101 23.84 6.39 -15.52
CA LYS A 101 23.59 7.84 -15.44
C LYS A 101 22.45 8.23 -14.49
N GLN A 102 21.40 7.42 -14.39
CA GLN A 102 20.27 7.68 -13.48
C GLN A 102 20.54 7.26 -12.03
N GLN A 103 21.60 6.48 -11.74
CA GLN A 103 21.89 5.93 -10.41
C GLN A 103 20.67 5.29 -9.70
N LEU A 104 19.75 4.72 -10.49
CA LEU A 104 18.49 4.16 -10.00
C LEU A 104 18.73 2.72 -9.56
N VAL A 105 18.48 2.42 -8.28
CA VAL A 105 18.61 1.05 -7.74
C VAL A 105 17.37 0.17 -7.97
N LEU A 106 16.30 0.77 -8.50
CA LEU A 106 15.02 0.12 -8.74
C LEU A 106 15.02 -0.68 -10.03
N ASN A 107 14.29 -1.78 -10.03
CA ASN A 107 13.89 -2.57 -11.19
C ASN A 107 12.39 -2.86 -11.12
N GLN A 108 11.80 -3.41 -12.19
CA GLN A 108 10.35 -3.65 -12.28
C GLN A 108 9.78 -4.46 -11.08
N ASP A 109 10.58 -5.35 -10.51
CA ASP A 109 10.19 -6.25 -9.41
C ASP A 109 10.69 -5.75 -8.04
N SER A 110 11.26 -4.54 -7.95
CA SER A 110 11.82 -4.03 -6.70
C SER A 110 10.75 -3.85 -5.63
N LEU A 111 9.51 -3.51 -5.98
CA LEU A 111 8.40 -3.47 -5.02
C LEU A 111 7.84 -4.87 -4.76
N ARG A 112 8.48 -5.62 -3.86
CA ARG A 112 8.24 -7.05 -3.65
C ARG A 112 6.95 -7.31 -2.88
N HIS A 113 6.89 -6.89 -1.62
CA HIS A 113 5.70 -7.01 -0.78
C HIS A 113 5.15 -5.63 -0.43
N VAL A 114 3.84 -5.47 -0.53
CA VAL A 114 3.10 -4.31 -0.03
C VAL A 114 2.03 -4.86 0.89
N LYS A 115 2.17 -4.61 2.19
CA LYS A 115 1.18 -4.98 3.18
C LYS A 115 0.45 -3.72 3.62
N VAL A 116 -0.86 -3.69 3.46
CA VAL A 116 -1.71 -2.61 3.93
C VAL A 116 -2.57 -3.11 5.07
N GLU A 117 -2.54 -2.40 6.19
CA GLU A 117 -3.45 -2.59 7.31
C GLU A 117 -4.32 -1.33 7.43
N VAL A 118 -5.63 -1.50 7.26
CA VAL A 118 -6.60 -0.42 7.45
C VAL A 118 -7.32 -0.64 8.77
N ASN A 119 -7.39 0.41 9.58
CA ASN A 119 -8.17 0.44 10.82
C ASN A 119 -9.29 1.47 10.66
N ILE A 120 -10.54 1.00 10.60
CA ILE A 120 -11.72 1.86 10.53
C ILE A 120 -12.01 2.38 11.95
N VAL A 121 -11.75 3.66 12.19
CA VAL A 121 -11.77 4.25 13.54
C VAL A 121 -13.02 5.08 13.84
N TYR A 122 -13.73 5.53 12.80
CA TYR A 122 -14.93 6.36 12.94
C TYR A 122 -15.98 5.96 11.89
N PRO A 123 -17.00 5.18 12.25
CA PRO A 123 -18.11 4.92 11.33
C PRO A 123 -19.07 6.11 11.22
N GLY A 124 -18.79 7.25 11.87
CA GLY A 124 -19.67 8.43 11.83
C GLY A 124 -21.06 8.10 12.39
N ARG A 125 -22.12 8.37 11.62
CA ARG A 125 -23.52 8.01 11.96
C ARG A 125 -23.92 6.60 11.52
N TYR A 126 -23.04 5.87 10.83
CA TYR A 126 -23.36 4.58 10.26
C TYR A 126 -23.16 3.49 11.32
N LYS A 127 -24.14 2.60 11.46
CA LYS A 127 -24.01 1.38 12.26
C LYS A 127 -23.57 0.28 11.30
N LEU A 128 -22.33 -0.20 11.43
CA LEU A 128 -21.88 -1.40 10.74
C LEU A 128 -22.54 -2.60 11.43
N HIS A 129 -22.96 -3.61 10.66
CA HIS A 129 -23.52 -4.83 11.24
C HIS A 129 -22.39 -5.69 11.83
N GLU A 130 -22.41 -5.89 13.15
CA GLU A 130 -21.59 -6.90 13.82
C GLU A 130 -22.28 -8.27 13.69
N HIS A 131 -21.56 -9.29 13.19
CA HIS A 131 -22.00 -10.66 13.39
C HIS A 131 -21.72 -11.04 14.84
N GLY A 132 -22.79 -11.17 15.62
CA GLY A 132 -22.75 -11.62 17.00
C GLY A 132 -22.06 -12.97 17.13
N GLU A 133 -21.29 -13.10 18.21
CA GLU A 133 -20.84 -14.37 18.74
C GLU A 133 -22.04 -15.31 18.88
N SER A 134 -22.11 -16.35 18.05
CA SER A 134 -22.93 -17.51 18.37
C SER A 134 -22.14 -18.34 19.37
N THR A 135 -22.50 -18.17 20.63
CA THR A 135 -22.27 -19.14 21.67
C THR A 135 -22.86 -20.48 21.24
N SER A 136 -22.04 -21.53 21.32
CA SER A 136 -22.45 -22.92 21.45
C SER A 136 -21.36 -23.67 22.19
#